data_AF-A0A822BHK3-F1
#
_entry.id   AF-A0A822BHK3-F1
#
_cell.length_a   1.000
_cell.length_b   1.000
_cell.length_c   1.000
_cell.angle_alpha   90.00
_cell.angle_beta   90.00
_cell.angle_gamma   90.00
#
_symmetry.space_group_name_H-M   'P 1'
#
loop_
_entity.id
_entity.type
_entity.pdbx_description
1 polymer ?
#
loop_
_entity_poly.entity_id
_entity_poly.type
_entity_poly.pdbx_seq_one_letter_code
_entity_poly.pdbx_strand_id
1 'polypeptide(L)'
;MFFLLYDIFISDVQLKAIFEAYQQYSKRDIEVDIKSETSGSLCNGLLTIVRVMRNRPGFFAYQLKKALKGVGTDEDELNRVIISRCEVDMIQIKQAYENIMQRSLEDHIQNDTSGDYRKILLELIKDPSQRTTQKIDTKKKDENINLSDYE
;
A
#
# COMPACT_ATOMS: atom_id res chain seq x y z
N MET A 1 4.22 19.93 9.72
CA MET A 1 4.11 19.43 8.33
C MET A 1 5.38 19.66 7.48
N PHE A 2 6.14 20.74 7.67
CA PHE A 2 7.41 20.97 6.94
C PHE A 2 8.59 20.07 7.36
N PHE A 3 8.65 19.62 8.62
CA PHE A 3 9.76 18.79 9.12
C PHE A 3 9.80 17.36 8.53
N LEU A 4 8.65 16.75 8.23
CA LEU A 4 8.61 15.41 7.64
C LEU A 4 9.02 15.38 6.17
N LEU A 5 8.81 16.48 5.44
CA LEU A 5 9.21 16.60 4.04
C LEU A 5 10.73 16.75 3.89
N TYR A 6 11.39 17.47 4.79
CA TYR A 6 12.84 17.71 4.70
C TYR A 6 13.65 16.45 5.02
N ASP A 7 13.30 15.71 6.07
CA ASP A 7 14.02 14.48 6.45
C ASP A 7 13.79 13.32 5.46
N ILE A 8 12.58 13.17 4.94
CA ILE A 8 12.27 12.13 3.94
C ILE A 8 12.96 12.46 2.60
N PHE A 9 12.95 13.72 2.17
CA PHE A 9 13.55 14.12 0.90
C PHE A 9 15.08 14.13 0.96
N ILE A 10 15.69 14.49 2.11
CA ILE A 10 17.13 14.37 2.33
C ILE A 10 17.56 12.90 2.33
N SER A 11 16.81 12.01 2.97
CA SER A 11 17.14 10.57 3.00
C SER A 11 17.08 9.93 1.61
N ASP A 12 16.02 10.20 0.82
CA ASP A 12 15.89 9.65 -0.53
C ASP A 12 17.05 10.10 -1.44
N VAL A 13 17.44 11.38 -1.38
CA VAL A 13 18.53 11.95 -2.19
C VAL A 13 19.89 11.46 -1.70
N GLN A 14 20.13 11.50 -0.39
CA GLN A 14 21.37 11.04 0.21
C GLN A 14 21.61 9.55 -0.06
N LEU A 15 20.58 8.71 0.10
CA LEU A 15 20.71 7.27 -0.04
C LEU A 15 20.94 6.86 -1.51
N LYS A 16 20.29 7.56 -2.46
CA LYS A 16 20.62 7.41 -3.89
C LYS A 16 22.06 7.79 -4.19
N ALA A 17 22.52 8.94 -3.69
CA ALA A 17 23.91 9.37 -3.88
C ALA A 17 24.91 8.38 -3.27
N ILE A 18 24.59 7.80 -2.10
CA ILE A 18 25.41 6.75 -1.48
C ILE A 18 25.45 5.51 -2.37
N PHE A 19 24.32 5.05 -2.91
CA PHE A 19 24.29 3.89 -3.81
C PHE A 19 25.08 4.12 -5.10
N GLU A 20 24.99 5.32 -5.68
CA GLU A 20 25.77 5.70 -6.85
C GLU A 20 27.27 5.75 -6.54
N ALA A 21 27.67 6.40 -5.45
CA ALA A 21 29.06 6.46 -5.00
C ALA A 21 29.62 5.06 -4.68
N TYR A 22 28.82 4.21 -4.04
CA TYR A 22 29.18 2.82 -3.77
C TYR A 22 29.44 2.04 -5.06
N GLN A 23 28.51 2.12 -6.02
CA GLN A 23 28.64 1.44 -7.31
C GLN A 23 29.87 1.93 -8.09
N GLN A 24 30.20 3.23 -8.01
CA GLN A 24 31.42 3.78 -8.62
C GLN A 24 32.70 3.24 -7.96
N TYR A 25 32.72 3.14 -6.63
CA TYR A 25 33.90 2.69 -5.88
C TYR A 25 34.10 1.17 -5.92
N SER A 26 33.05 0.39 -5.65
CA SER A 26 33.11 -1.08 -5.55
C SER A 26 32.99 -1.78 -6.90
N LYS A 27 32.45 -1.09 -7.93
CA LYS A 27 32.08 -1.66 -9.25
C LYS A 27 31.09 -2.84 -9.16
N ARG A 28 30.41 -2.97 -8.03
CA ARG A 28 29.42 -4.04 -7.75
C ARG A 28 28.10 -3.41 -7.34
N ASP A 29 26.99 -4.09 -7.63
CA ASP A 29 25.67 -3.65 -7.18
C ASP A 29 25.52 -3.92 -5.69
N ILE A 30 25.10 -2.90 -4.94
CA ILE A 30 24.92 -2.99 -3.49
C ILE A 30 23.96 -4.11 -3.07
N GLU A 31 22.97 -4.48 -3.88
CA GLU A 31 22.09 -5.61 -3.61
C GLU A 31 22.82 -6.95 -3.64
N VAL A 32 23.86 -7.09 -4.49
CA VAL A 32 24.68 -8.30 -4.55
C VAL A 32 25.52 -8.41 -3.28
N ASP A 33 26.11 -7.30 -2.85
CA ASP A 33 27.00 -7.27 -1.70
C ASP A 33 26.22 -7.44 -0.39
N ILE A 34 25.03 -6.85 -0.28
CA ILE A 34 24.13 -7.12 0.86
C ILE A 34 23.80 -8.62 0.95
N LYS A 35 23.55 -9.29 -0.18
CA LYS A 35 23.25 -10.72 -0.21
C LYS A 35 24.45 -11.60 0.13
N SER A 36 25.68 -11.17 -0.18
CA SER A 36 26.88 -11.95 0.15
C SER A 36 27.34 -11.73 1.58
N GLU A 37 27.18 -10.53 2.13
CA GLU A 37 27.70 -10.16 3.45
C GLU A 37 26.70 -10.40 4.59
N THR A 38 25.41 -10.46 4.28
CA THR A 38 24.36 -10.58 5.32
C THR A 38 23.39 -11.71 5.02
N SER A 39 22.78 -12.24 6.08
CA SER A 39 21.81 -13.33 5.98
C SER A 39 20.57 -13.08 6.86
N GLY A 40 19.56 -13.93 6.71
CA GLY A 40 18.34 -13.90 7.53
C GLY A 40 17.53 -12.60 7.40
N SER A 41 16.94 -12.17 8.52
CA SER A 41 16.07 -10.99 8.59
C SER A 41 16.81 -9.68 8.29
N LEU A 42 18.10 -9.59 8.63
CA LEU A 42 18.92 -8.42 8.35
C LEU A 42 19.09 -8.19 6.85
N CYS A 43 19.45 -9.25 6.11
CA CYS A 43 19.58 -9.21 4.66
C CYS A 43 18.27 -8.73 4.01
N ASN A 44 17.14 -9.30 4.43
CA ASN A 44 15.82 -8.93 3.93
C ASN A 44 15.47 -7.46 4.23
N GLY A 45 15.80 -6.98 5.44
CA GLY A 45 15.56 -5.59 5.82
C GLY A 45 16.36 -4.60 4.97
N LEU A 46 17.67 -4.85 4.81
CA LEU A 46 18.55 -4.01 4.00
C LEU A 46 18.14 -4.00 2.52
N LEU A 47 17.85 -5.17 1.95
CA LEU A 47 17.34 -5.27 0.57
C LEU A 47 16.00 -4.57 0.40
N THR A 48 15.13 -4.63 1.40
CA THR A 48 13.84 -3.93 1.38
C THR A 48 14.05 -2.42 1.29
N ILE A 49 14.96 -1.86 2.10
CA ILE A 49 15.31 -0.44 2.06
C ILE A 49 15.82 -0.05 0.67
N VAL A 50 16.79 -0.79 0.12
CA VAL A 50 17.35 -0.50 -1.21
C VAL A 50 16.26 -0.51 -2.29
N ARG A 51 15.39 -1.52 -2.29
CA ARG A 51 14.32 -1.67 -3.29
C ARG A 51 13.27 -0.57 -3.19
N VAL A 52 12.86 -0.20 -1.98
CA VAL A 52 11.91 0.90 -1.75
C VAL A 52 12.49 2.22 -2.26
N MET A 53 13.79 2.47 -2.06
CA MET A 53 14.45 3.69 -2.52
C MET A 53 14.60 3.77 -4.04
N ARG A 54 14.85 2.63 -4.70
CA ARG A 54 14.96 2.54 -6.16
C ARG A 54 13.62 2.74 -6.84
N ASN A 55 12.58 2.04 -6.39
CA ASN A 55 11.23 2.15 -6.94
C ASN A 55 10.18 1.82 -5.89
N ARG A 56 9.73 2.86 -5.17
CA ARG A 56 8.74 2.73 -4.10
C ARG A 56 7.40 2.15 -4.58
N PRO A 57 6.74 2.70 -5.63
CA PRO A 57 5.48 2.14 -6.11
C PRO A 57 5.64 0.69 -6.62
N GLY A 58 6.73 0.39 -7.31
CA GLY A 58 7.03 -0.94 -7.82
C GLY A 58 7.25 -1.98 -6.71
N PHE A 59 7.90 -1.59 -5.62
CA PHE A 59 8.09 -2.46 -4.46
C PHE A 59 6.75 -2.85 -3.82
N PHE A 60 5.89 -1.87 -3.53
CA PHE A 60 4.57 -2.17 -2.94
C PHE A 60 3.66 -2.93 -3.89
N ALA A 61 3.71 -2.64 -5.19
CA ALA A 61 3.01 -3.42 -6.21
C ALA A 61 3.46 -4.89 -6.21
N TYR A 62 4.76 -5.14 -6.07
CA TYR A 62 5.30 -6.49 -5.95
C TYR A 62 4.85 -7.18 -4.65
N GLN A 63 4.81 -6.47 -3.52
CA GLN A 63 4.31 -7.00 -2.26
C GLN A 63 2.83 -7.37 -2.35
N LEU A 64 1.99 -6.52 -2.94
CA LEU A 64 0.58 -6.83 -3.21
C LEU A 64 0.43 -8.04 -4.13
N LYS A 65 1.28 -8.15 -5.16
CA LYS A 65 1.28 -9.31 -6.05
C LYS A 65 1.62 -10.57 -5.26
N LYS A 66 2.59 -10.51 -4.36
CA LYS A 66 2.97 -11.63 -3.50
C LYS A 66 1.83 -12.03 -2.55
N ALA A 67 1.18 -11.05 -1.93
CA ALA A 67 0.07 -11.28 -1.01
C ALA A 67 -1.16 -11.91 -1.68
N LEU A 68 -1.41 -11.55 -2.94
CA LEU A 68 -2.51 -12.04 -3.77
C LEU A 68 -2.14 -13.25 -4.65
N LYS A 69 -0.90 -13.77 -4.56
CA LYS A 69 -0.45 -14.90 -5.39
C LYS A 69 -0.42 -16.18 -4.55
N GLY A 70 -1.48 -16.98 -4.61
CA GLY A 70 -1.50 -18.28 -3.94
C GLY A 70 -2.88 -18.93 -3.87
N VAL A 71 -2.96 -20.06 -3.18
CA VAL A 71 -4.23 -20.64 -2.72
C VAL A 71 -4.58 -19.93 -1.42
N GLY A 72 -5.38 -18.87 -1.53
CA GLY A 72 -5.69 -17.95 -0.43
C GLY A 72 -4.81 -16.70 -0.44
N THR A 73 -5.28 -15.69 0.29
CA THR A 73 -4.66 -14.36 0.40
C THR A 73 -3.84 -14.28 1.68
N ASP A 74 -2.61 -13.74 1.61
CA ASP A 74 -1.90 -13.30 2.82
C ASP A 74 -2.54 -11.99 3.30
N GLU A 75 -3.61 -12.13 4.09
CA GLU A 75 -4.43 -11.02 4.56
C GLU A 75 -3.63 -10.02 5.39
N ASP A 76 -2.67 -10.48 6.19
CA ASP A 76 -1.83 -9.60 7.01
C ASP A 76 -0.92 -8.72 6.16
N GLU A 77 -0.27 -9.29 5.14
CA GLU A 77 0.55 -8.53 4.20
C GLU A 77 -0.30 -7.57 3.37
N LEU A 78 -1.44 -8.05 2.87
CA LEU A 78 -2.37 -7.25 2.07
C LEU A 78 -2.89 -6.04 2.86
N ASN A 79 -3.39 -6.28 4.08
CA ASN A 79 -3.90 -5.24 4.97
C ASN A 79 -2.81 -4.22 5.31
N ARG A 80 -1.61 -4.71 5.67
CA ARG A 80 -0.50 -3.83 6.04
C ARG A 80 -0.13 -2.88 4.90
N VAL A 81 -0.06 -3.36 3.66
CA VAL A 81 0.26 -2.50 2.51
C VAL A 81 -0.90 -1.56 2.18
N ILE A 82 -2.14 -2.06 2.11
CA ILE A 82 -3.29 -1.22 1.75
C ILE A 82 -3.51 -0.12 2.79
N ILE A 83 -3.57 -0.46 4.08
CA ILE A 83 -3.84 0.50 5.16
C ILE A 83 -2.73 1.54 5.27
N SER A 84 -1.46 1.14 5.13
CA SER A 84 -0.34 2.08 5.28
C SER A 84 -0.14 3.00 4.07
N ARG A 85 -0.63 2.63 2.88
CA ARG A 85 -0.39 3.36 1.62
C ARG A 85 -1.63 4.01 1.00
N CYS A 86 -2.83 3.69 1.48
CA CYS A 86 -4.09 4.16 0.88
C CYS A 86 -4.17 5.69 0.73
N GLU A 87 -3.59 6.45 1.65
CA GLU A 87 -3.62 7.92 1.64
C GLU A 87 -2.32 8.56 1.13
N VAL A 88 -1.29 7.76 0.84
CA VAL A 88 0.06 8.27 0.53
C VAL A 88 0.33 8.25 -0.97
N ASP A 89 0.29 7.08 -1.59
CA ASP A 89 0.69 6.89 -2.99
C ASP A 89 -0.04 5.72 -3.68
N MET A 90 -1.24 5.38 -3.21
CA MET A 90 -2.05 4.27 -3.73
C MET A 90 -2.27 4.35 -5.25
N ILE A 91 -2.47 5.55 -5.81
CA ILE A 91 -2.62 5.76 -7.26
C ILE A 91 -1.42 5.24 -8.04
N GLN A 92 -0.21 5.59 -7.58
CA GLN A 92 1.04 5.19 -8.22
C GLN A 92 1.28 3.69 -8.06
N ILE A 93 0.94 3.13 -6.89
CA ILE A 93 1.03 1.70 -6.62
C ILE A 93 0.09 0.91 -7.55
N LYS A 94 -1.14 1.37 -7.75
CA LYS A 94 -2.11 0.73 -8.65
C LYS A 94 -1.61 0.69 -10.09
N GLN A 95 -1.08 1.81 -10.58
CA GLN A 95 -0.48 1.88 -11.92
C GLN A 95 0.71 0.92 -12.05
N ALA A 96 1.62 0.91 -11.06
CA ALA A 96 2.75 -0.01 -11.04
C ALA A 96 2.29 -1.49 -10.96
N TYR A 97 1.24 -1.76 -10.21
CA TYR A 97 0.64 -3.09 -10.09
C TYR A 97 0.08 -3.59 -11.41
N GLU A 98 -0.72 -2.76 -12.08
CA GLU A 98 -1.31 -3.08 -13.38
C GLU A 98 -0.23 -3.34 -14.43
N ASN A 99 0.84 -2.56 -14.45
CA ASN A 99 1.99 -2.80 -15.34
C ASN A 99 2.66 -4.17 -15.10
N ILE A 100 2.75 -4.62 -13.84
CA ILE A 100 3.42 -5.87 -13.46
C ILE A 100 2.50 -7.09 -13.63
N MET A 101 1.21 -6.94 -13.35
CA MET A 101 0.23 -8.03 -13.30
C MET A 101 -0.65 -8.12 -14.55
N GLN A 102 -0.64 -7.08 -15.39
CA GLN A 102 -1.53 -6.94 -16.56
C GLN A 102 -3.01 -7.07 -16.17
N ARG A 103 -3.33 -6.66 -14.94
CA ARG A 103 -4.63 -6.76 -14.28
C ARG A 103 -4.73 -5.69 -13.22
N SER A 104 -5.89 -5.04 -13.09
CA SER A 104 -6.10 -4.03 -12.06
C SER A 104 -6.09 -4.64 -10.66
N LEU A 105 -5.68 -3.84 -9.68
CA LEU A 105 -5.66 -4.26 -8.28
C LEU A 105 -7.07 -4.55 -7.76
N GLU A 106 -8.04 -3.72 -8.16
CA GLU A 106 -9.46 -3.86 -7.84
C GLU A 106 -10.01 -5.21 -8.28
N ASP A 107 -9.78 -5.58 -9.54
CA ASP A 107 -10.30 -6.83 -10.10
C ASP A 107 -9.64 -8.05 -9.44
N HIS A 108 -8.37 -7.93 -9.06
CA HIS A 108 -7.70 -8.99 -8.33
C HIS A 108 -8.29 -9.17 -6.92
N ILE A 109 -8.42 -8.09 -6.15
CA ILE A 109 -9.04 -8.13 -4.82
C ILE A 109 -10.48 -8.64 -4.91
N GLN A 110 -11.23 -8.24 -5.93
CA GLN A 110 -12.63 -8.65 -6.10
C GLN A 110 -12.80 -10.17 -6.26
N ASN A 111 -11.83 -10.82 -6.92
CA ASN A 111 -11.86 -12.25 -7.21
C ASN A 111 -11.18 -13.10 -6.15
N ASP A 112 -10.22 -12.54 -5.40
CA ASP A 112 -9.48 -13.27 -4.36
C ASP A 112 -10.13 -13.13 -2.97
N THR A 113 -10.88 -12.06 -2.72
CA THR A 113 -11.52 -11.78 -1.42
C THR A 113 -13.05 -11.80 -1.51
N SER A 114 -13.73 -12.00 -0.37
CA SER A 114 -15.19 -12.08 -0.30
C SER A 114 -15.78 -11.34 0.91
N GLY A 115 -17.11 -11.26 0.96
CA GLY A 115 -17.83 -10.66 2.08
C GLY A 115 -17.57 -9.16 2.28
N ASP A 116 -17.66 -8.72 3.54
CA ASP A 116 -17.43 -7.33 3.93
C ASP A 116 -15.96 -6.92 3.88
N TYR A 117 -15.05 -7.88 4.07
CA TYR A 117 -13.62 -7.66 3.92
C TYR A 117 -13.27 -7.08 2.55
N ARG A 118 -13.79 -7.71 1.48
CA ARG A 118 -13.66 -7.19 0.10
C ARG A 118 -14.17 -5.75 -0.03
N LYS A 119 -15.35 -5.45 0.53
CA LYS A 119 -15.98 -4.12 0.39
C LYS A 119 -15.10 -3.04 1.01
N ILE A 120 -14.54 -3.32 2.19
CA ILE A 120 -13.64 -2.40 2.91
C ILE A 120 -12.37 -2.18 2.10
N LEU A 121 -11.74 -3.25 1.61
CA LEU A 121 -10.51 -3.13 0.81
C LEU A 121 -10.72 -2.31 -0.46
N LEU A 122 -11.81 -2.57 -1.20
CA LEU A 122 -12.15 -1.81 -2.39
C LEU A 122 -12.40 -0.33 -2.06
N GLU A 123 -13.03 -0.02 -0.93
CA GLU A 123 -13.23 1.36 -0.49
C GLU A 123 -11.92 2.07 -0.13
N LEU A 124 -10.97 1.36 0.51
CA LEU A 124 -9.67 1.93 0.88
C LEU A 124 -8.81 2.29 -0.33
N ILE A 125 -8.90 1.51 -1.42
CA ILE A 125 -8.12 1.75 -2.65
C ILE A 125 -8.81 2.67 -3.67
N LYS A 126 -10.04 3.12 -3.39
CA LYS A 126 -10.71 4.15 -4.18
C LYS A 126 -10.00 5.48 -3.99
N ASP A 127 -9.98 6.25 -5.07
CA ASP A 127 -9.46 7.60 -5.04
C ASP A 127 -10.21 8.45 -4.00
N PRO A 128 -9.50 9.25 -3.19
CA PRO A 128 -10.14 10.11 -2.19
C PRO A 128 -11.15 11.08 -2.81
N SER A 129 -10.97 11.45 -4.08
CA SER A 129 -11.92 12.25 -4.88
C SER A 129 -13.29 11.58 -5.07
N GLN A 130 -13.37 10.25 -4.97
CA GLN A 130 -14.58 9.43 -5.14
C GLN A 130 -15.21 9.01 -3.80
N ARG A 131 -14.59 9.33 -2.65
CA ARG A 131 -15.10 8.96 -1.31
C ARG A 131 -16.29 9.83 -0.87
N THR A 132 -16.58 10.94 -1.56
CA THR A 132 -17.76 11.75 -1.30
C THR A 132 -18.95 11.22 -2.08
N THR A 133 -19.68 10.27 -1.48
CA THR A 133 -21.16 10.23 -1.41
C THR A 133 -21.60 8.92 -0.77
N GLN A 134 -21.59 8.86 0.57
CA GLN A 134 -22.67 8.18 1.27
C GLN A 134 -23.67 9.27 1.67
N LYS A 135 -24.70 9.46 0.83
CA LYS A 135 -25.97 9.95 1.35
C LYS A 135 -26.42 8.91 2.34
N ILE A 136 -26.52 9.32 3.59
CA ILE A 136 -27.15 8.55 4.65
C ILE A 136 -28.61 8.47 4.24
N ASP A 137 -29.03 7.39 3.57
CA ASP A 137 -30.44 7.09 3.37
C ASP A 137 -31.00 6.69 4.74
N THR A 138 -31.29 7.69 5.58
CA THR A 138 -32.28 7.56 6.65
C THR A 138 -33.62 7.30 5.99
N LYS A 139 -33.91 6.03 5.67
CA LYS A 139 -35.27 5.58 5.43
C LYS A 139 -36.03 5.80 6.73
N LYS A 140 -36.89 6.82 6.72
CA LYS A 140 -37.98 7.03 7.67
C LYS A 140 -38.70 5.70 7.91
N LYS A 141 -38.77 5.29 9.16
CA LYS A 141 -39.88 4.48 9.66
C LYS A 141 -40.55 5.32 10.74
N ASP A 142 -41.56 6.07 10.32
CA ASP A 142 -42.45 6.82 11.20
C ASP A 142 -43.28 5.80 11.99
N GLU A 143 -43.00 5.62 13.27
CA GLU A 143 -43.95 5.05 14.24
C GLU A 143 -44.25 6.14 15.27
N ASN A 144 -45.46 6.70 15.15
CA ASN A 144 -46.08 7.66 16.04
C ASN A 144 -46.04 7.19 17.50
N ILE A 145 -45.45 8.00 18.39
CA ILE A 145 -45.80 7.97 19.82
C ILE A 145 -46.56 9.26 20.10
N ASN A 146 -47.84 9.11 20.41
CA ASN A 146 -48.75 10.20 20.75
C ASN A 146 -48.45 10.68 22.18
N LEU A 147 -48.12 11.97 22.34
CA LEU A 147 -47.77 12.60 23.62
C LEU A 147 -49.00 13.04 24.44
N SER A 148 -50.20 12.54 24.15
CA SER A 148 -51.42 12.84 24.91
C SER A 148 -51.72 11.87 26.06
N ASP A 149 -50.86 10.89 26.32
CA ASP A 149 -51.09 9.88 27.39
C ASP A 149 -50.34 10.20 28.69
N TYR A 150 -49.77 11.39 28.82
CA TYR A 150 -49.18 11.89 30.06
C TYR A 150 -49.90 13.17 30.47
N GLU A 151 -50.89 12.99 31.37
CA GLU A 151 -51.49 14.05 32.19
C GLU A 151 -50.45 14.96 32.86
#